data_AF-A0A920FMG0-F1
#
_entry.id   AF-A0A920FMG0-F1
#
_cell.length_a   1.000
_cell.length_b   1.000
_cell.length_c   1.000
_cell.angle_alpha   90.00
_cell.angle_beta   90.00
_cell.angle_gamma   90.00
#
_symmetry.space_group_name_H-M   'P 1'
#
loop_
_entity.id
_entity.type
_entity.pdbx_description
1 polymer ?
#
loop_
_entity_poly.entity_id
_entity_poly.type
_entity_poly.pdbx_seq_one_letter_code
_entity_poly.pdbx_strand_id
1 'polypeptide(L)'
;MMKHLTSFSFLIFIFGLILSPTFEVNAAAPGSETGGIQLAEPTDQDREYCASMIRFGKEAFQRGRYLDAKQFFRQAIEADRTNSKAWLYYDRTVIFALAEKVEQGSSLLAPGRSLSSSENTSPVQTEQAALPLVPLAENEEEEEEEEEEGC
;
A
#
# COMPACT_ATOMS: atom_id res chain seq x y z
N MET A 1 -41.98 7.32 -35.91
CA MET A 1 -41.46 7.66 -37.25
C MET A 1 -40.26 8.57 -37.07
N MET A 2 -39.11 8.09 -37.53
CA MET A 2 -37.78 8.68 -37.41
C MET A 2 -37.69 10.02 -38.15
N LYS A 3 -36.88 10.95 -37.63
CA LYS A 3 -35.93 11.84 -38.36
C LYS A 3 -35.26 12.79 -37.37
N HIS A 4 -34.09 13.32 -37.74
CA HIS A 4 -33.17 14.19 -36.98
C HIS A 4 -32.03 13.49 -36.22
N LEU A 5 -31.38 12.54 -36.90
CA LEU A 5 -30.01 12.16 -36.63
C LEU A 5 -29.07 12.82 -37.66
N THR A 6 -28.93 14.14 -37.65
CA THR A 6 -27.87 14.90 -38.35
C THR A 6 -27.98 16.39 -38.00
N SER A 7 -27.47 16.84 -36.84
CA SER A 7 -27.22 18.29 -36.65
C SER A 7 -26.29 18.65 -35.49
N PHE A 8 -25.77 17.68 -34.72
CA PHE A 8 -24.86 17.97 -33.59
C PHE A 8 -23.38 17.72 -33.90
N SER A 9 -23.05 17.34 -35.14
CA SER A 9 -21.66 17.07 -35.54
C SER A 9 -20.91 18.29 -36.11
N PHE A 10 -21.57 19.45 -36.28
CA PHE A 10 -20.95 20.60 -36.95
C PHE A 10 -20.42 21.68 -35.99
N LEU A 11 -20.86 21.71 -34.73
CA LEU A 11 -20.42 22.73 -33.77
C LEU A 11 -19.08 22.42 -33.10
N ILE A 12 -18.60 21.17 -33.14
CA ILE A 12 -17.26 20.81 -32.65
C ILE A 12 -16.18 21.18 -33.68
N PHE A 13 -16.56 21.34 -34.95
CA PHE A 13 -15.58 21.60 -36.02
C PHE A 13 -15.11 23.06 -36.12
N ILE A 14 -15.83 24.01 -35.50
CA ILE A 14 -15.47 25.45 -35.59
C ILE A 14 -14.58 25.91 -34.43
N PHE A 15 -14.55 25.19 -33.30
CA PHE A 15 -13.71 25.54 -32.14
C PHE A 15 -12.30 24.90 -32.16
N GLY A 16 -11.97 24.18 -33.23
CA GLY A 16 -10.68 23.47 -33.37
C GLY A 16 -9.62 24.22 -34.16
N LEU A 17 -9.74 25.55 -34.35
CA LEU A 17 -8.88 26.27 -35.31
C LEU A 17 -8.20 27.54 -34.81
N ILE A 18 -8.15 27.83 -33.51
CA ILE A 18 -7.34 28.95 -33.02
C ILE A 18 -6.65 28.56 -31.71
N LEU A 19 -5.32 28.66 -31.74
CA LEU A 19 -4.36 28.53 -30.64
C LEU A 19 -3.71 27.16 -30.43
N SER A 20 -3.13 26.58 -31.49
CA SER A 20 -1.91 25.79 -31.32
C SER A 20 -0.73 26.77 -31.29
N PRO A 21 0.03 26.91 -30.18
CA PRO A 21 1.33 27.55 -30.25
C PRO A 21 2.19 26.75 -31.24
N THR A 22 2.84 27.46 -32.15
CA THR A 22 3.87 26.92 -33.04
C THR A 22 4.98 26.32 -32.19
N PHE A 23 4.86 25.03 -31.89
CA PHE A 23 5.99 24.22 -31.48
C PHE A 23 6.81 24.03 -32.75
N GLU A 24 7.85 24.84 -32.91
CA GLU A 24 8.95 24.54 -33.81
C GLU A 24 9.50 23.17 -33.42
N VAL A 25 9.10 22.14 -34.15
CA VAL A 25 9.77 20.85 -34.15
C VAL A 25 11.07 21.08 -34.92
N ASN A 26 12.14 21.40 -34.19
CA ASN A 26 13.48 21.38 -34.73
C ASN A 26 13.77 19.94 -35.19
N ALA A 27 13.81 19.75 -36.51
CA ALA A 27 14.07 18.49 -37.17
C ALA A 27 15.55 18.11 -37.01
N ALA A 28 15.87 17.42 -35.92
CA ALA A 28 17.08 16.60 -35.79
C ALA A 28 16.90 15.56 -34.68
N ALA A 29 15.86 14.73 -34.76
CA ALA A 29 15.80 13.49 -34.00
C ALA A 29 16.29 12.36 -34.94
N PRO A 30 17.52 11.85 -34.79
CA PRO A 30 17.89 10.62 -35.46
C PRO A 30 17.06 9.49 -34.86
N GLY A 31 16.37 8.76 -35.73
CA GLY A 31 15.94 7.38 -35.49
C GLY A 31 14.92 7.20 -34.37
N SER A 32 13.66 7.09 -34.76
CA SER A 32 12.71 6.25 -34.06
C SER A 32 13.18 4.79 -34.15
N GLU A 33 14.19 4.44 -33.36
CA GLU A 33 14.48 3.05 -33.07
C GLU A 33 13.37 2.60 -32.12
N THR A 34 12.46 1.78 -32.63
CA THR A 34 11.83 0.75 -31.80
C THR A 34 12.96 -0.15 -31.30
N GLY A 35 13.76 0.36 -30.37
CA GLY A 35 14.76 -0.37 -29.64
C GLY A 35 14.00 -1.32 -28.74
N GLY A 36 13.69 -2.51 -29.26
CA GLY A 36 13.48 -3.65 -28.38
C GLY A 36 14.64 -3.60 -27.41
N ILE A 37 14.36 -3.47 -26.12
CA ILE A 37 15.39 -3.38 -25.10
C ILE A 37 16.20 -4.66 -25.24
N GLN A 38 17.33 -4.57 -25.96
CA GLN A 38 18.34 -5.62 -25.99
C GLN A 38 18.92 -5.59 -24.59
N LEU A 39 18.25 -6.32 -23.70
CA LEU A 39 18.74 -6.55 -22.36
C LEU A 39 20.04 -7.33 -22.58
N ALA A 40 21.18 -6.66 -22.36
CA ALA A 40 22.45 -7.34 -22.41
C ALA A 40 22.39 -8.53 -21.45
N GLU A 41 22.88 -9.68 -21.90
CA GLU A 41 22.98 -10.86 -21.06
C GLU A 41 23.79 -10.51 -19.80
N PRO A 42 23.35 -10.92 -18.59
CA PRO A 42 24.07 -10.66 -17.36
C PRO A 42 25.50 -11.20 -17.44
N THR A 43 26.47 -10.41 -16.99
CA THR A 43 27.86 -10.87 -16.90
C THR A 43 28.02 -11.90 -15.77
N ASP A 44 29.14 -12.62 -15.74
CA ASP A 44 29.42 -13.54 -14.62
C ASP A 44 29.52 -12.79 -13.29
N GLN A 45 30.03 -11.56 -13.30
CA GLN A 45 30.06 -10.69 -12.13
C GLN A 45 28.65 -10.32 -11.65
N ASP A 46 27.72 -10.03 -12.57
CA ASP A 46 26.33 -9.73 -12.23
C ASP A 46 25.63 -10.95 -11.63
N ARG A 47 25.90 -12.14 -12.16
CA ARG A 47 25.37 -13.41 -11.64
C ARG A 47 25.89 -13.70 -10.23
N GLU A 48 27.17 -13.45 -9.96
CA GLU A 48 27.75 -13.63 -8.63
C GLU A 48 27.21 -12.62 -7.62
N TYR A 49 27.06 -11.36 -8.04
CA TYR A 49 26.42 -10.34 -7.22
C TYR A 49 24.95 -10.68 -6.93
N CYS A 50 24.19 -11.14 -7.94
CA CYS A 50 22.82 -11.64 -7.78
C CYS A 50 22.75 -12.77 -6.74
N ALA A 51 23.63 -13.77 -6.86
CA ALA A 51 23.69 -14.89 -5.91
C ALA A 51 23.98 -14.42 -4.47
N SER A 52 24.89 -13.46 -4.31
CA SER A 52 25.22 -12.85 -3.02
C SER A 52 24.02 -12.11 -2.41
N MET A 53 23.31 -11.32 -3.21
CA MET A 53 22.11 -10.60 -2.77
C MET A 53 20.97 -11.56 -2.40
N ILE A 54 20.79 -12.66 -3.15
CA ILE A 54 19.84 -13.71 -2.76
C ILE A 54 20.21 -14.31 -1.40
N ARG A 55 21.49 -14.55 -1.11
CA ARG A 55 21.93 -15.08 0.18
C ARG A 55 21.61 -14.11 1.33
N PHE A 56 21.99 -12.83 1.19
CA PHE A 56 21.69 -11.82 2.21
C PHE A 56 20.19 -11.62 2.40
N GLY A 57 19.41 -11.62 1.31
CA GLY A 57 17.95 -11.54 1.37
C GLY A 57 17.34 -12.71 2.14
N LYS A 58 17.80 -13.95 1.89
CA LYS A 58 17.34 -15.13 2.63
C LYS A 58 17.68 -15.05 4.12
N GLU A 59 18.88 -14.59 4.44
CA GLU A 59 19.32 -14.37 5.81
C GLU A 59 18.50 -13.30 6.54
N ALA A 60 18.11 -12.22 5.85
CA ALA A 60 17.21 -11.21 6.41
C ALA A 60 15.78 -11.75 6.56
N PHE A 61 15.28 -12.49 5.56
CA PHE A 61 13.96 -13.12 5.56
C PHE A 61 13.80 -14.10 6.73
N GLN A 62 14.80 -14.95 6.97
CA GLN A 62 14.80 -15.90 8.10
C GLN A 62 14.75 -15.22 9.47
N ARG A 63 15.22 -13.98 9.57
CA ARG A 63 15.16 -13.16 10.80
C ARG A 63 13.87 -12.34 10.92
N GLY A 64 12.90 -12.54 10.02
CA GLY A 64 11.66 -11.76 9.97
C GLY A 64 11.83 -10.33 9.46
N ARG A 65 13.02 -9.93 9.00
CA ARG A 65 13.26 -8.58 8.47
C ARG A 65 12.85 -8.50 7.00
N TYR A 66 11.54 -8.55 6.74
CA TYR A 66 11.01 -8.70 5.39
C TYR A 66 11.27 -7.47 4.51
N LEU A 67 11.24 -6.26 5.06
CA LEU A 67 11.56 -5.05 4.30
C LEU A 67 13.02 -5.00 3.85
N ASP A 68 13.96 -5.39 4.71
CA ASP A 68 15.39 -5.50 4.36
C ASP A 68 15.60 -6.59 3.30
N ALA A 69 15.00 -7.76 3.52
CA ALA A 69 15.06 -8.87 2.57
C ALA A 69 14.57 -8.46 1.17
N LYS A 70 13.48 -7.67 1.11
CA LYS A 70 12.93 -7.16 -0.16
C LYS A 70 13.95 -6.30 -0.91
N GLN A 71 14.73 -5.47 -0.21
CA GLN A 71 15.76 -4.65 -0.85
C GLN A 71 16.86 -5.50 -1.46
N PHE A 72 17.34 -6.51 -0.74
CA PHE A 72 18.34 -7.45 -1.28
C PHE A 72 17.81 -8.19 -2.51
N PHE A 73 16.56 -8.69 -2.48
CA PHE A 73 16.01 -9.38 -3.65
C PHE A 73 15.78 -8.43 -4.84
N ARG A 74 15.47 -7.15 -4.59
CA ARG A 74 15.40 -6.15 -5.67
C ARG A 74 16.77 -5.93 -6.32
N GLN A 75 17.83 -5.80 -5.53
CA GLN A 75 19.20 -5.68 -6.04
C GLN A 75 19.61 -6.94 -6.83
N ALA A 76 19.19 -8.12 -6.38
CA ALA A 76 19.43 -9.36 -7.12
C ALA A 76 18.76 -9.37 -8.50
N ILE A 77 17.51 -8.90 -8.60
CA ILE A 77 16.76 -8.78 -9.86
C ILE A 77 17.39 -7.72 -10.77
N GLU A 78 17.83 -6.60 -10.21
CA GLU A 78 18.48 -5.53 -10.98
C GLU A 78 19.77 -6.01 -11.65
N ALA A 79 20.53 -6.88 -10.97
CA ALA A 79 21.75 -7.48 -11.50
C ALA A 79 21.48 -8.59 -12.52
N ASP A 80 20.56 -9.49 -12.23
CA ASP A 80 20.19 -10.58 -13.13
C ASP A 80 18.68 -10.81 -13.14
N ARG A 81 18.04 -10.23 -14.16
CA ARG A 81 16.59 -10.37 -14.38
C ARG A 81 16.18 -11.76 -14.86
N THR A 82 17.12 -12.56 -15.37
CA THR A 82 16.88 -13.92 -15.85
C THR A 82 16.84 -14.94 -14.69
N ASN A 83 17.37 -14.57 -13.52
CA ASN A 83 17.39 -15.42 -12.34
C ASN A 83 15.99 -15.56 -11.71
N SER A 84 15.32 -16.68 -12.01
CA SER A 84 14.00 -16.99 -11.48
C SER A 84 13.92 -17.06 -9.94
N LYS A 85 15.02 -17.40 -9.26
CA LYS A 85 15.05 -17.44 -7.78
C LYS A 85 14.95 -16.05 -7.18
N ALA A 86 15.55 -15.04 -7.81
CA ALA A 86 15.49 -13.66 -7.32
C ALA A 86 14.04 -13.16 -7.29
N TRP A 87 13.29 -13.40 -8.36
CA TRP A 87 11.85 -13.11 -8.45
C TRP A 87 11.03 -13.91 -7.44
N LEU A 88 11.23 -15.22 -7.36
CA LEU A 88 10.50 -16.08 -6.41
C LEU A 88 10.64 -15.57 -4.97
N TYR A 89 11.85 -15.24 -4.56
CA TYR A 89 12.10 -14.74 -3.20
C TYR A 89 11.57 -13.32 -3.00
N TYR A 90 11.65 -12.45 -4.01
CA TYR A 90 11.06 -11.13 -3.96
C TYR A 90 9.54 -11.21 -3.72
N ASP A 91 8.82 -11.97 -4.54
CA ASP A 91 7.37 -12.11 -4.46
C ASP A 91 6.94 -12.68 -3.11
N ARG A 92 7.61 -13.75 -2.66
CA ARG A 92 7.40 -14.30 -1.33
C ARG A 92 7.59 -13.24 -0.26
N THR A 93 8.67 -12.47 -0.32
CA THR A 93 8.99 -11.47 0.71
C THR A 93 7.99 -10.32 0.75
N VAL A 94 7.48 -9.90 -0.41
CA VAL A 94 6.44 -8.86 -0.48
C VAL A 94 5.19 -9.29 0.27
N ILE A 95 4.74 -10.55 0.13
CA ILE A 95 3.57 -11.07 0.84
C ILE A 95 3.78 -11.00 2.36
N PHE A 96 4.93 -11.45 2.86
CA PHE A 96 5.22 -11.43 4.30
C PHE A 96 5.39 -10.00 4.84
N ALA A 97 6.05 -9.11 4.10
CA ALA A 97 6.16 -7.70 4.47
C ALA A 97 4.79 -7.01 4.54
N LEU A 98 3.87 -7.37 3.65
CA LEU A 98 2.50 -6.89 3.69
C LEU A 98 1.76 -7.43 4.91
N ALA A 99 1.89 -8.73 5.20
CA ALA A 99 1.28 -9.35 6.39
C ALA A 99 1.76 -8.68 7.69
N GLU A 100 3.06 -8.46 7.85
CA GLU A 100 3.63 -7.76 9.01
C GLU A 100 3.09 -6.33 9.13
N LYS A 101 3.04 -5.57 8.02
CA LYS A 101 2.49 -4.20 8.04
C LYS A 101 1.01 -4.18 8.40
N VAL A 102 0.27 -5.22 8.02
CA VAL A 102 -1.16 -5.40 8.30
C VAL A 102 -1.37 -5.79 9.78
N GLU A 103 -0.49 -6.62 10.37
CA GLU A 103 -0.50 -6.91 11.81
C GLU A 103 -0.14 -5.68 12.67
N GLN A 104 0.85 -4.89 12.24
CA GLN A 104 1.25 -3.66 12.94
C GLN A 104 0.24 -2.52 12.75
N GLY A 105 -0.39 -2.48 11.56
CA GLY A 105 -1.37 -1.50 11.15
C GLY A 105 -2.79 -1.98 11.39
N SER A 106 -3.29 -1.74 12.59
CA SER A 106 -4.71 -1.59 12.92
C SER A 106 -5.61 -2.84 13.04
N SER A 107 -6.70 -2.63 13.79
CA SER A 107 -7.93 -3.43 13.93
C SER A 107 -8.39 -4.04 12.59
N LEU A 108 -7.81 -5.18 12.22
CA LEU A 108 -8.27 -5.93 11.08
C LEU A 108 -9.58 -6.59 11.47
N LEU A 109 -10.67 -6.10 10.88
CA LEU A 109 -11.94 -6.81 10.94
C LEU A 109 -11.73 -8.17 10.26
N ALA A 110 -12.19 -9.23 10.92
CA ALA A 110 -12.20 -10.56 10.33
C ALA A 110 -12.81 -10.50 8.91
N PRO A 111 -12.28 -11.25 7.93
CA PRO A 111 -12.80 -11.28 6.57
C PRO A 111 -14.34 -11.41 6.58
N GLY A 112 -15.03 -10.48 5.93
CA GLY A 112 -16.50 -10.47 5.84
C GLY A 112 -17.25 -9.58 6.85
N ARG A 113 -16.57 -8.81 7.70
CA ARG A 113 -17.24 -7.79 8.53
C ARG A 113 -17.17 -6.40 7.89
N SER A 114 -18.28 -5.93 7.33
CA SER A 114 -18.49 -4.52 7.00
C SER A 114 -18.88 -3.76 8.26
N LEU A 115 -18.18 -2.68 8.60
CA LEU A 115 -18.74 -1.67 9.51
C LEU A 115 -19.83 -0.94 8.72
N SER A 116 -21.08 -1.31 8.96
CA SER A 116 -22.17 -0.37 8.73
C SER A 116 -21.91 0.82 9.64
N SER A 117 -21.38 1.91 9.09
CA SER A 117 -21.28 3.19 9.79
C SER A 117 -22.69 3.56 10.25
N SER A 118 -22.94 3.36 11.55
CA SER A 118 -24.05 3.98 12.26
C SER A 118 -23.49 5.20 12.99
N GLU A 119 -22.90 6.14 12.25
CA GLU A 119 -22.73 7.51 12.72
C GLU A 119 -23.95 8.34 12.29
N ASN A 120 -25.06 8.05 12.97
CA ASN A 120 -26.04 9.02 13.42
C ASN A 120 -26.32 8.54 14.85
N THR A 121 -25.83 9.20 15.89
CA THR A 121 -26.34 10.48 16.35
C THR A 121 -25.32 11.21 17.24
N SER A 122 -25.02 12.47 16.92
CA SER A 122 -24.49 13.45 17.88
C SER A 122 -25.46 13.65 19.06
N PRO A 123 -24.97 14.13 20.23
CA PRO A 123 -25.74 14.19 21.46
C PRO A 123 -26.65 15.41 21.48
N VAL A 124 -27.93 15.23 21.79
CA VAL A 124 -28.81 16.32 22.22
C VAL A 124 -29.01 16.18 23.73
N GLN A 125 -28.34 17.03 24.48
CA GLN A 125 -28.71 17.35 25.85
C GLN A 125 -29.90 18.32 25.82
N THR A 126 -30.98 17.99 26.53
CA THR A 126 -31.95 18.97 27.05
C THR A 126 -32.46 18.49 28.41
N GLU A 127 -31.85 19.05 29.44
CA GLU A 127 -32.47 19.75 30.58
C GLU A 127 -33.78 19.21 31.22
N GLN A 128 -33.61 18.50 32.36
CA GLN A 128 -34.06 18.88 33.72
C GLN A 128 -35.56 18.90 34.11
N ALA A 129 -35.92 17.98 35.03
CA ALA A 129 -36.82 18.14 36.20
C ALA A 129 -37.04 16.73 36.81
N ALA A 130 -36.98 16.42 38.11
CA ALA A 130 -36.80 17.15 39.35
C ALA A 130 -36.38 16.12 40.45
N LEU A 131 -35.53 16.53 41.40
CA LEU A 131 -35.33 15.88 42.71
C LEU A 131 -36.56 16.14 43.61
N PRO A 132 -36.85 15.45 44.76
CA PRO A 132 -35.90 14.87 45.75
C PRO A 132 -36.37 13.53 46.41
N LEU A 133 -35.57 12.74 47.17
CA LEU A 133 -35.33 12.86 48.62
C LEU A 133 -34.42 11.69 49.13
N VAL A 134 -33.17 12.01 49.53
CA VAL A 134 -32.39 11.64 50.76
C VAL A 134 -32.11 10.15 51.13
N PRO A 135 -31.14 9.81 52.04
CA PRO A 135 -29.80 9.26 51.71
C PRO A 135 -29.36 8.11 52.68
N LEU A 136 -28.04 7.91 52.87
CA LEU A 136 -27.30 7.07 53.87
C LEU A 136 -26.96 5.66 53.36
N ALA A 137 -25.75 5.11 53.46
CA ALA A 137 -24.54 5.38 54.24
C ALA A 137 -23.34 4.73 53.48
N GLU A 138 -22.20 5.39 53.25
CA GLU A 138 -20.93 5.43 54.03
C GLU A 138 -20.31 4.06 54.42
N ASN A 139 -18.96 4.03 54.37
CA ASN A 139 -17.95 3.00 54.74
C ASN A 139 -17.23 2.42 53.49
N GLU A 140 -16.10 2.93 53.00
CA GLU A 140 -14.71 2.98 53.54
C GLU A 140 -14.03 1.61 53.71
N GLU A 141 -12.90 1.46 52.99
CA GLU A 141 -11.65 0.68 53.24
C GLU A 141 -11.80 -0.87 53.32
N GLU A 142 -10.87 -1.73 52.88
CA GLU A 142 -9.40 -1.78 53.01
C GLU A 142 -8.73 -2.58 51.87
N GLU A 143 -7.45 -2.27 51.66
CA GLU A 143 -6.43 -3.01 50.91
C GLU A 143 -6.08 -4.34 51.60
N GLU A 144 -5.87 -5.43 50.85
CA GLU A 144 -4.91 -6.48 51.24
C GLU A 144 -4.14 -6.97 50.00
N GLU A 145 -2.85 -6.63 49.98
CA GLU A 145 -1.80 -7.28 49.20
C GLU A 145 -1.45 -8.61 49.90
N GLU A 146 -1.40 -9.72 49.16
CA GLU A 146 -0.68 -10.91 49.62
C GLU A 146 0.33 -11.33 48.55
N GLU A 147 1.59 -11.04 48.85
CA GLU A 147 2.77 -11.71 48.30
C GLU A 147 2.85 -13.13 48.88
N GLU A 148 3.05 -14.15 48.03
CA GLU A 148 3.54 -15.45 48.51
C GLU A 148 4.69 -15.93 47.62
N GLU A 149 5.93 -15.67 48.08
CA GLU A 149 7.11 -16.46 47.74
C GLU A 149 7.01 -17.82 48.44
N GLY A 150 7.23 -18.91 47.71
CA GLY A 150 7.21 -20.25 48.30
C GLY A 150 7.91 -21.33 47.45
N CYS A 151 9.24 -21.36 47.59
CA CYS A 151 10.19 -22.47 47.39
C CYS A 151 10.25 -23.25 46.05
#